data_AF-A0A258SY77-F1
#
_entry.id   AF-A0A258SY77-F1
#
_cell.length_a   1.000
_cell.length_b   1.000
_cell.length_c   1.000
_cell.angle_alpha   90.00
_cell.angle_beta   90.00
_cell.angle_gamma   90.00
#
_symmetry.space_group_name_H-M   'P 1'
#
loop_
_entity.id
_entity.type
_entity.pdbx_description
1 polymer ?
#
loop_
_entity_poly.entity_id
_entity_poly.type
_entity_poly.pdbx_seq_one_letter_code
_entity_poly.pdbx_strand_id
1 'polypeptide(L)'
;MQHDVMMTTLKGLKLYGMAQAADELHQQGVPSYESAQLILGSLLKAEIAEREIRSINYQVKIAKFPVYRDLTGFDFSQSSANEPLIKQLHRCA
;
A
#
# COMPACT_ATOMS: atom_id res chain seq x y z
N MET A 1 -9.26 -12.66 -10.23
CA MET A 1 -8.53 -13.24 -9.08
C MET A 1 -9.12 -14.62 -8.86
N GLN A 2 -8.32 -15.66 -8.63
CA GLN A 2 -8.87 -16.95 -8.21
C GLN A 2 -9.50 -16.76 -6.82
N HIS A 3 -10.73 -17.24 -6.60
CA HIS A 3 -11.50 -17.02 -5.35
C HIS A 3 -10.68 -17.35 -4.09
N ASP A 4 -9.89 -18.43 -4.14
CA ASP A 4 -8.97 -18.83 -3.07
C ASP A 4 -7.93 -17.77 -2.68
N VAL A 5 -7.41 -17.03 -3.67
CA VAL A 5 -6.45 -15.95 -3.44
C VAL A 5 -7.13 -14.79 -2.72
N MET A 6 -8.38 -14.48 -3.08
CA MET A 6 -9.15 -13.44 -2.41
C MET A 6 -9.48 -13.83 -0.96
N MET A 7 -9.82 -15.10 -0.72
CA MET A 7 -10.09 -15.61 0.63
C MET A 7 -8.86 -15.54 1.52
N THR A 8 -7.71 -15.97 1.01
CA THR A 8 -6.43 -15.89 1.71
C THR A 8 -6.07 -14.43 2.03
N THR A 9 -6.30 -13.53 1.08
CA THR A 9 -6.01 -12.10 1.24
C THR A 9 -6.89 -11.45 2.31
N LEU A 10 -8.21 -11.71 2.29
CA LEU A 10 -9.15 -11.20 3.30
C LEU A 10 -8.80 -11.71 4.70
N LYS A 11 -8.47 -13.01 4.83
CA LYS A 11 -8.01 -13.60 6.10
C LYS A 11 -6.70 -12.97 6.57
N GLY A 12 -5.74 -12.75 5.68
CA GLY A 12 -4.49 -12.04 5.97
C GLY A 12 -4.72 -10.61 6.50
N LEU A 13 -5.76 -9.93 6.01
CA LEU A 13 -6.19 -8.62 6.50
C LEU A 13 -7.02 -8.68 7.80
N LYS A 14 -7.26 -9.87 8.34
CA LYS A 14 -8.13 -10.18 9.50
C LYS A 14 -9.62 -9.90 9.26
N LEU A 15 -10.06 -9.87 8.01
CA LEU A 15 -11.45 -9.62 7.61
C LEU A 15 -12.25 -10.93 7.52
N TYR A 16 -12.29 -11.70 8.61
CA TYR A 16 -12.85 -13.06 8.61
C TYR A 16 -14.34 -13.11 8.23
N GLY A 17 -15.15 -12.17 8.73
CA GLY A 17 -16.57 -12.08 8.37
C GLY A 17 -16.79 -11.73 6.90
N MET A 18 -15.95 -10.88 6.32
CA MET A 18 -16.01 -10.58 4.89
C MET A 18 -15.57 -11.76 4.03
N ALA A 19 -14.56 -12.52 4.47
CA ALA A 19 -14.16 -13.75 3.80
C ALA A 19 -15.30 -14.76 3.78
N GLN A 20 -16.00 -14.97 4.91
CA GLN A 20 -17.15 -15.86 4.96
C GLN A 20 -18.28 -15.40 4.03
N ALA A 21 -18.68 -14.12 4.09
CA ALA A 21 -19.74 -13.60 3.23
C ALA A 21 -19.40 -13.70 1.72
N ALA A 22 -18.13 -13.49 1.36
CA ALA A 22 -17.66 -13.63 -0.01
C ALA A 22 -17.66 -15.11 -0.47
N ASP A 23 -17.37 -16.07 0.42
CA ASP A 23 -17.47 -17.50 0.11
C ASP A 23 -18.93 -17.94 -0.13
N GLU A 24 -19.85 -17.47 0.71
CA GLU A 24 -21.29 -17.71 0.55
C GLU A 24 -21.81 -17.12 -0.78
N LEU A 25 -21.42 -15.89 -1.13
CA LEU A 25 -21.78 -15.26 -2.41
C LEU A 25 -21.19 -15.98 -3.62
N HIS A 26 -19.99 -16.55 -3.48
CA HIS A 26 -19.38 -17.36 -4.53
C HIS A 26 -20.15 -18.67 -4.76
N GLN A 27 -20.52 -19.36 -3.67
CA GLN A 27 -21.32 -20.59 -3.74
C GLN A 27 -22.72 -20.35 -4.32
N GLN A 28 -23.31 -19.18 -4.07
CA GLN A 28 -24.59 -18.77 -4.64
C GLN A 28 -24.51 -18.48 -6.16
N GLY A 29 -23.31 -18.33 -6.73
CA GLY A 29 -23.13 -18.12 -8.17
C GLY A 29 -23.73 -16.82 -8.70
N VAL A 30 -23.79 -15.77 -7.88
CA VAL A 30 -24.46 -14.52 -8.26
C VAL A 30 -23.63 -13.77 -9.33
N PRO A 31 -24.19 -13.40 -10.49
CA PRO A 31 -23.44 -12.74 -11.58
C PRO A 31 -22.86 -11.36 -11.19
N SER A 32 -23.53 -10.64 -10.30
CA SER A 32 -23.05 -9.36 -9.78
C SER A 32 -21.79 -9.52 -8.93
N TYR A 33 -21.63 -10.64 -8.24
CA TYR A 33 -20.42 -10.92 -7.47
C TYR A 33 -19.23 -11.17 -8.39
N GLU A 34 -19.41 -11.93 -9.48
CA GLU A 34 -18.36 -12.21 -10.45
C GLU A 34 -17.80 -10.93 -11.09
N SER A 35 -18.67 -9.99 -11.47
CA SER A 35 -18.25 -8.66 -11.95
C SER A 35 -17.57 -7.81 -10.87
N ALA A 36 -18.01 -7.89 -9.61
CA ALA A 36 -17.43 -7.14 -8.51
C ALA A 36 -16.03 -7.64 -8.09
N GLN A 37 -15.67 -8.90 -8.36
CA GLN A 37 -14.37 -9.49 -8.00
C GLN A 37 -13.17 -8.68 -8.51
N LEU A 38 -13.28 -8.06 -9.68
CA LEU A 38 -12.19 -7.25 -10.25
C LEU A 38 -11.93 -5.98 -9.43
N ILE A 39 -13.00 -5.28 -9.04
CA ILE A 39 -12.91 -4.06 -8.24
C ILE A 39 -12.45 -4.41 -6.83
N LEU A 40 -13.05 -5.43 -6.21
CA LEU A 40 -12.66 -5.92 -4.89
C LEU A 40 -11.18 -6.33 -4.86
N GLY A 41 -10.71 -7.04 -5.88
CA GLY A 41 -9.30 -7.40 -6.00
C GLY A 41 -8.37 -6.19 -6.09
N SER A 42 -8.78 -5.13 -6.78
CA SER A 42 -8.00 -3.89 -6.89
C SER A 42 -7.95 -3.13 -5.56
N LEU A 43 -9.08 -3.05 -4.86
CA LEU A 43 -9.16 -2.43 -3.53
C LEU A 43 -8.33 -3.20 -2.49
N LEU A 44 -8.37 -4.53 -2.50
CA LEU A 44 -7.57 -5.35 -1.59
C LEU A 44 -6.07 -5.16 -1.82
N LYS A 45 -5.61 -5.06 -3.08
CA LYS A 45 -4.22 -4.74 -3.38
C LYS A 45 -3.81 -3.37 -2.83
N ALA A 46 -4.66 -2.35 -3.01
CA ALA A 46 -4.40 -1.01 -2.50
C ALA A 46 -4.29 -0.98 -0.96
N GLU A 47 -5.22 -1.66 -0.27
CA GLU A 47 -5.22 -1.76 1.19
C GLU A 47 -3.95 -2.47 1.74
N ILE A 48 -3.50 -3.55 1.08
CA ILE A 48 -2.25 -4.23 1.46
C ILE A 48 -1.07 -3.27 1.33
N ALA A 49 -0.94 -2.59 0.19
CA ALA A 49 0.15 -1.65 -0.05
C ALA A 49 0.17 -0.52 1.00
N GLU A 50 -1.00 0.04 1.34
CA GLU A 50 -1.08 1.08 2.36
C GLU A 50 -0.71 0.57 3.75
N ARG A 51 -1.15 -0.65 4.11
CA ARG A 51 -0.77 -1.27 5.38
C ARG A 51 0.72 -1.55 5.49
N GLU A 52 1.35 -2.01 4.41
CA GLU A 52 2.79 -2.23 4.36
C GLU A 52 3.55 -0.92 4.58
N ILE A 53 3.19 0.14 3.85
CA ILE A 53 3.75 1.48 4.04
C ILE A 53 3.58 1.95 5.49
N ARG A 54 2.38 1.80 6.05
CA ARG A 54 2.07 2.17 7.45
C ARG A 54 2.91 1.37 8.44
N SER A 55 3.08 0.06 8.22
CA SER A 55 3.89 -0.82 9.05
C SER A 55 5.36 -0.43 9.03
N ILE A 56 5.92 -0.16 7.84
CA ILE A 56 7.30 0.32 7.68
C ILE A 56 7.48 1.65 8.42
N ASN A 57 6.59 2.61 8.20
CA ASN A 57 6.65 3.90 8.88
C ASN A 57 6.58 3.74 10.41
N TYR A 58 5.74 2.83 10.91
CA TYR A 58 5.68 2.51 12.32
C TYR A 58 7.00 1.92 12.84
N GLN A 59 7.57 0.93 12.15
CA GLN A 59 8.84 0.30 12.51
C GLN A 59 10.02 1.28 12.51
N VAL A 60 10.12 2.12 11.47
CA VAL A 60 11.12 3.20 11.37
C VAL A 60 10.97 4.17 12.53
N LYS A 61 9.74 4.56 12.86
CA LYS A 61 9.44 5.47 13.96
C LYS A 61 9.83 4.90 15.32
N ILE A 62 9.47 3.64 15.63
CA ILE A 62 9.82 3.01 16.92
C ILE A 62 11.33 2.76 17.05
N ALA A 63 12.01 2.46 15.94
CA ALA A 63 13.46 2.31 15.89
C ALA A 63 14.19 3.66 16.02
N LYS A 64 13.47 4.78 16.02
CA LYS A 64 14.00 6.15 16.01
C LYS A 64 14.96 6.39 14.85
N PHE A 65 14.77 5.67 13.73
CA PHE A 65 15.55 5.94 12.54
C PHE A 65 15.19 7.32 12.00
N PRO A 66 16.19 8.10 11.53
CA PRO A 66 15.92 9.33 10.81
C PRO A 66 14.97 9.01 9.65
N VAL A 67 13.90 9.79 9.51
CA VAL A 67 13.03 9.69 8.34
C VAL A 67 13.91 9.89 7.11
N TYR A 68 13.85 8.94 6.16
CA TYR A 68 14.56 9.05 4.90
C TYR A 68 14.17 10.37 4.23
N ARG A 69 15.09 11.33 4.23
CA ARG A 69 14.91 12.64 3.60
C ARG A 69 15.70 12.60 2.31
N ASP A 70 14.98 12.43 1.21
CA ASP A 70 15.54 12.64 -0.11
C ASP A 70 15.54 14.14 -0.45
N LEU A 71 16.14 14.49 -1.57
CA LEU A 71 16.12 15.85 -2.08
C LEU A 71 14.72 16.30 -2.55
N THR A 72 13.75 15.37 -2.68
CA THR A 72 12.40 15.69 -3.15
C THR A 72 11.53 16.29 -2.05
N GLY A 73 11.75 15.87 -0.79
CA GLY A 73 11.09 16.43 0.39
C GLY A 73 11.86 17.55 1.09
N PHE A 74 13.00 17.99 0.55
CA PHE A 74 13.81 19.06 1.15
C PHE A 74 13.37 20.43 0.60
N ASP A 75 12.89 21.30 1.49
CA ASP A 75 12.59 22.70 1.16
C ASP A 75 13.88 23.54 1.18
N PHE A 76 14.44 23.77 -0.01
CA PHE A 76 15.65 24.58 -0.18
C PHE A 76 15.44 26.06 0.14
N SER A 77 14.19 26.56 0.18
CA SER A 77 13.92 27.97 0.54
C SER A 77 14.25 28.27 2.01
N GLN A 78 14.26 27.25 2.86
CA GLN A 78 14.62 27.34 4.28
C GLN A 78 16.13 27.13 4.51
N SER A 79 16.94 27.06 3.45
CA SER A 79 18.37 26.76 3.52
C SER A 79 19.18 27.72 2.65
N SER A 80 20.42 28.02 3.07
CA SER A 80 21.39 28.72 2.22
C SER A 80 22.08 27.80 1.20
N ALA A 81 21.65 26.54 1.10
CA ALA A 81 22.22 25.55 0.20
C ALA A 81 21.94 25.86 -1.28
N ASN A 82 22.95 25.64 -2.14
CA ASN A 82 22.82 25.84 -3.59
C ASN A 82 22.04 24.69 -4.24
N GLU A 83 20.72 24.83 -4.27
CA GLU A 83 19.79 23.86 -4.87
C GLU A 83 20.17 23.39 -6.28
N PRO A 84 20.43 24.28 -7.28
CA PRO A 84 20.71 23.82 -8.64
C PRO A 84 21.99 22.99 -8.73
N LEU A 85 23.04 23.34 -7.97
CA LEU A 85 24.27 22.56 -7.92
C LEU A 85 24.03 21.17 -7.30
N ILE A 86 23.28 21.11 -6.19
CA ILE A 86 22.96 19.86 -5.49
C ILE A 86 22.15 18.92 -6.39
N LYS A 87 21.15 19.45 -7.09
CA LYS A 87 20.35 18.66 -8.05
C LYS A 87 21.17 18.15 -9.23
N GLN A 88 22.13 18.94 -9.71
CA GLN A 88 23.05 18.52 -10.78
C GLN A 88 23.95 17.37 -10.32
N LEU A 89 24.59 17.50 -9.15
CA LEU A 89 25.46 16.47 -8.60
C LEU A 89 24.71 15.16 -8.30
N HIS A 90 23.48 15.25 -7.79
CA HIS A 90 22.64 14.09 -7.51
C HIS A 90 22.27 13.28 -8.75
N ARG A 91 22.11 13.91 -9.93
CA ARG A 91 21.81 13.19 -11.18
C ARG A 91 23.02 12.54 -11.83
N CYS A 92 24.23 12.97 -11.45
CA CYS A 92 25.49 12.47 -12.00
C CYS A 92 26.14 11.39 -11.13
N ALA A 93 25.56 11.07 -9.96
CA ALA A 93 25.99 10.02 -9.06
C ALA A 93 25.33 8.68 -9.38
#